data_AF-A0A3D0XSJ2-F1
#
_entry.id   AF-A0A3D0XSJ2-F1
#
_cell.length_a   1.000
_cell.length_b   1.000
_cell.length_c   1.000
_cell.angle_alpha   90.00
_cell.angle_beta   90.00
_cell.angle_gamma   90.00
#
_symmetry.space_group_name_H-M   'P 1'
#
loop_
_entity.id
_entity.type
_entity.pdbx_description
1 polymer ?
#
loop_
_entity_poly.entity_id
_entity_poly.type
_entity_poly.pdbx_seq_one_letter_code
_entity_poly.pdbx_strand_id
1 'polypeptide(L)' 'MDVDVLIVGGGIIGCSAARELSKFNLNVVLMEKETDICS' A
#
# COMPACT_ATOMS: atom_id res chain seq x y z
N MET A 1 0.82 -3.69 -16.88
CA MET A 1 1.15 -3.39 -15.48
C MET A 1 0.43 -4.45 -14.68
N ASP A 2 1.13 -5.51 -14.30
CA ASP A 2 0.54 -6.54 -13.44
C ASP A 2 0.64 -6.05 -11.99
N VAL A 3 -0.48 -6.13 -11.28
CA VAL A 3 -0.58 -5.76 -9.86
C VAL A 3 -0.84 -7.04 -9.10
N ASP A 4 0.09 -7.42 -8.25
CA ASP A 4 -0.03 -8.62 -7.41
C ASP A 4 -0.88 -8.34 -6.17
N VAL A 5 -0.77 -7.12 -5.62
CA VAL A 5 -1.51 -6.70 -4.43
C VAL A 5 -1.98 -5.25 -4.56
N LEU A 6 -3.26 -5.01 -4.34
CA LEU A 6 -3.86 -3.68 -4.20
C LEU A 6 -4.29 -3.45 -2.74
N ILE A 7 -3.74 -2.42 -2.10
CA ILE A 7 -4.08 -1.97 -0.75
C ILE A 7 -4.99 -0.75 -0.86
N VAL A 8 -6.16 -0.81 -0.24
CA VAL A 8 -7.12 0.30 -0.18
C VAL A 8 -7.15 0.85 1.23
N GLY A 9 -6.72 2.09 1.40
CA GLY A 9 -6.53 2.77 2.69
C GLY A 9 -5.05 3.00 3.02
N GLY A 10 -4.64 4.25 3.12
CA GLY A 10 -3.27 4.73 3.36
C GLY A 10 -2.96 5.18 4.79
N GLY A 11 -3.79 4.80 5.76
CA GLY A 11 -3.50 5.00 7.18
C GLY A 11 -2.33 4.15 7.68
N ILE A 12 -2.02 4.22 8.99
CA ILE A 12 -0.87 3.53 9.60
C ILE A 12 -0.78 2.05 9.21
N ILE A 13 -1.92 1.36 9.18
CA ILE A 13 -1.98 -0.08 8.90
C ILE A 13 -1.71 -0.37 7.41
N GLY A 14 -2.32 0.41 6.51
CA GLY A 14 -2.13 0.23 5.06
C GLY A 14 -0.68 0.47 4.64
N CYS A 15 -0.06 1.54 5.15
CA CYS A 15 1.35 1.82 4.92
C CYS A 15 2.29 0.78 5.55
N SER A 16 1.96 0.29 6.76
CA SER A 16 2.73 -0.79 7.39
C SER A 16 2.65 -2.09 6.60
N ALA A 17 1.47 -2.43 6.07
CA ALA A 17 1.28 -3.58 5.20
C ALA A 17 2.05 -3.43 3.88
N ALA A 18 1.97 -2.27 3.23
CA ALA A 18 2.73 -1.97 2.01
C ALA A 18 4.25 -2.09 2.23
N ARG A 19 4.73 -1.57 3.37
CA ARG A 19 6.13 -1.64 3.80
C ARG A 19 6.61 -3.06 4.04
N GLU A 20 5.75 -3.93 4.58
CA GLU A 20 6.11 -5.32 4.79
C GLU A 20 6.10 -6.10 3.47
N LEU A 21 5.09 -5.87 2.64
CA LEU A 21 4.96 -6.51 1.33
C LEU A 21 6.05 -6.07 0.34
N SER A 22 6.62 -4.87 0.50
CA SER A 22 7.73 -4.39 -0.33
C SER A 22 9.04 -5.18 -0.12
N LYS A 23 9.12 -6.05 0.90
CA LYS A 23 10.27 -6.95 1.11
C LYS A 23 10.26 -8.14 0.15
N PHE A 24 9.15 -8.37 -0.53
CA PHE A 24 8.98 -9.44 -1.50
C PHE A 24 9.08 -8.88 -2.92
N ASN A 25 9.28 -9.75 -3.91
CA ASN A 25 9.30 -9.38 -5.33
C ASN A 25 7.87 -9.29 -5.90
N LEU A 26 7.04 -8.43 -5.31
CA LEU A 26 5.63 -8.22 -5.66
C LEU A 26 5.40 -6.77 -6.14
N ASN A 27 4.53 -6.61 -7.14
CA ASN A 27 4.03 -5.31 -7.57
C ASN A 27 2.86 -4.88 -6.68
N VAL A 28 3.16 -4.06 -5.67
CA VAL A 28 2.19 -3.57 -4.68
C VAL A 28 1.76 -2.16 -5.03
N VAL A 29 0.44 -1.93 -5.10
CA VAL A 29 -0.16 -0.59 -5.26
C VAL A 29 -0.95 -0.26 -4.00
N LEU A 30 -0.73 0.93 -3.43
CA LEU A 30 -1.54 1.46 -2.35
C LEU A 30 -2.34 2.67 -2.86
N MET A 31 -3.64 2.70 -2.56
CA MET A 31 -4.54 3.80 -2.92
C MET A 31 -5.25 4.32 -1.66
N GLU A 32 -5.23 5.64 -1.50
CA GLU A 32 -5.95 6.39 -0.48
C GLU A 32 -6.80 7.47 -1.16
N LYS A 33 -7.98 7.72 -0.60
CA LYS A 33 -8.91 8.75 -1.09
C LYS A 33 -8.37 10.15 -0.79
N GLU A 34 -7.81 10.31 0.40
CA GLU A 34 -7.24 11.58 0.86
C GLU A 34 -5.80 11.77 0.34
N THR A 35 -5.36 13.02 0.25
CA THR A 35 -3.99 13.34 -0.17
C THR A 35 -2.97 13.14 0.96
N ASP A 36 -3.45 13.15 2.20
CA ASP A 36 -2.61 12.89 3.38
C ASP A 36 -2.54 11.39 3.63
N ILE A 37 -1.37 10.92 4.05
CA ILE A 37 -1.08 9.51 4.31
C ILE A 37 -0.60 9.35 5.74
N CYS A 38 -0.91 8.20 6.36
CA CYS A 38 -0.56 7.93 7.75
C CYS A 38 -1.11 8.96 8.76
N SER A 39 -2.29 9.52 8.50
CA SER A 39 -3.05 10.36 9.45
C SER A 39 -3.59 9.56 10.64
#